data_AF-A0A536DBR0-F1
#
_entry.id   AF-A0A536DBR0-F1
#
_cell.length_a   1.000
_cell.length_b   1.000
_cell.length_c   1.000
_cell.angle_alpha   90.00
_cell.angle_beta   90.00
_cell.angle_gamma   90.00
#
_symmetry.space_group_name_H-M   'P 1'
#
loop_
_entity.id
_entity.type
_entity.pdbx_description
1 polymer ?
#
loop_
_entity_poly.entity_id
_entity_poly.type
_entity_poly.pdbx_seq_one_letter_code
_entity_poly.pdbx_strand_id
1 'polypeptide(L)' 'MPDLFQAIVLAVVQGVTELFPVSSLGHAVILPHLFGWDVDQNAPTFLPFLVMLHVGTALALLIYFWRDWWLLLS' A
#
# COMPACT_ATOMS: atom_id res chain seq x y z
N MET A 1 11.21 7.67 7.45
CA MET A 1 10.32 6.48 7.52
C MET A 1 9.07 6.87 8.27
N PRO A 2 7.87 6.41 7.85
CA PRO A 2 6.66 6.69 8.60
C PRO A 2 6.69 6.04 9.98
N ASP A 3 6.15 6.73 10.98
CA ASP A 3 5.87 6.12 12.28
C ASP A 3 4.69 5.12 12.17
N LEU A 4 4.35 4.42 13.26
CA LEU A 4 3.30 3.41 13.24
C LEU A 4 1.94 3.97 12.83
N PHE A 5 1.57 5.15 13.31
CA PHE A 5 0.29 5.77 12.97
C PHE A 5 0.23 6.13 11.49
N GLN A 6 1.28 6.79 10.99
CA GLN A 6 1.42 7.14 9.58
C GLN A 6 1.43 5.89 8.70
N ALA A 7 2.12 4.83 9.11
CA ALA A 7 2.18 3.56 8.39
C ALA A 7 0.80 2.88 8.29
N ILE A 8 0.00 2.90 9.37
CA ILE A 8 -1.38 2.39 9.35
C ILE A 8 -2.24 3.21 8.38
N VAL A 9 -2.15 4.54 8.44
CA VAL A 9 -2.91 5.41 7.52
C VAL A 9 -2.52 5.14 6.06
N LEU A 10 -1.22 5.07 5.77
CA LEU A 10 -0.72 4.77 4.42
C LEU A 10 -1.12 3.36 3.96
N ALA A 11 -1.15 2.37 4.86
CA ALA A 11 -1.60 1.02 4.54
C ALA A 11 -3.10 0.96 4.21
N VAL A 12 -3.93 1.68 4.97
CA VAL A 12 -5.37 1.80 4.68
C VAL A 12 -5.59 2.50 3.34
N VAL A 13 -4.90 3.62 3.12
CA VAL A 13 -4.99 4.35 1.84
C VAL A 13 -4.52 3.48 0.69
N GLN A 14 -3.40 2.78 0.81
CA GLN A 14 -2.93 1.82 -0.21
C GLN A 14 -4.01 0.77 -0.49
N GLY A 15 -4.50 0.08 0.54
CA GLY A 15 -5.47 -1.00 0.38
C GLY A 15 -6.77 -0.53 -0.29
N VAL A 16 -7.22 0.70 0.00
CA VAL A 16 -8.40 1.29 -0.67
C VAL A 16 -8.06 1.71 -2.10
N THR A 17 -7.00 2.51 -2.29
CA THR A 17 -6.66 3.11 -3.58
C THR A 17 -6.18 2.09 -4.61
N GLU A 18 -5.60 0.96 -4.20
CA GLU A 18 -5.18 -0.11 -5.11
C GLU A 18 -6.37 -0.77 -5.81
N LEU A 19 -7.55 -0.77 -5.19
CA LEU A 19 -8.78 -1.31 -5.78
C LEU A 19 -9.39 -0.39 -6.85
N PHE A 20 -8.95 0.87 -6.92
CA PHE A 20 -9.45 1.86 -7.86
C PHE A 20 -8.33 2.35 -8.79
N PRO A 21 -8.64 2.75 -10.03
CA PRO A 21 -7.62 3.23 -10.98
C PRO A 21 -7.22 4.69 -10.67
N VAL A 22 -6.71 4.96 -9.47
CA VAL A 22 -6.42 6.32 -8.95
C VAL A 22 -4.94 6.56 -8.57
N SER A 23 -4.05 5.63 -8.93
CA SER A 23 -2.61 5.66 -8.58
C SER A 23 -2.35 5.66 -7.07
N SER A 24 -2.12 4.47 -6.50
CA SER A 24 -1.78 4.29 -5.09
C SER A 24 -0.43 4.92 -4.72
N LEU A 25 0.56 4.87 -5.62
CA LEU A 25 1.87 5.54 -5.45
C LEU A 25 1.74 7.06 -5.31
N GLY A 26 0.84 7.69 -6.08
CA GLY A 26 0.59 9.13 -5.98
C GLY A 26 0.14 9.51 -4.57
N HIS A 27 -0.78 8.74 -3.99
CA HIS A 27 -1.26 8.98 -2.64
C HIS A 27 -0.17 8.75 -1.58
N ALA A 28 0.64 7.69 -1.71
CA ALA A 28 1.71 7.39 -0.77
C ALA A 28 2.83 8.44 -0.75
N VAL A 29 3.09 9.11 -1.87
CA VAL A 29 4.07 10.20 -2.01
C VAL A 29 3.49 11.55 -1.57
N ILE A 30 2.25 11.84 -1.95
CA ILE A 30 1.64 13.17 -1.73
C ILE A 30 1.13 13.33 -0.30
N LEU A 31 0.50 12.31 0.31
CA LEU A 31 -0.12 12.45 1.63
C LEU A 31 0.88 12.87 2.73
N PRO A 32 2.09 12.30 2.83
CA PRO A 32 3.06 12.77 3.82
C PRO A 32 3.39 14.25 3.66
N HIS A 33 3.56 14.74 2.43
CA HIS A 33 3.81 16.16 2.16
C HIS A 33 2.59 17.02 2.53
N LEU A 34 1.38 16.57 2.21
CA LEU A 34 0.14 17.32 2.46
C LEU A 34 -0.17 17.46 3.95
N PHE A 35 0.16 16.44 4.75
CA PHE A 35 0.00 16.45 6.21
C PHE A 35 1.24 16.95 6.96
N GLY A 36 2.31 17.35 6.26
CA GLY A 36 3.55 17.83 6.88
C GLY A 36 4.28 16.77 7.69
N TRP A 37 4.16 15.49 7.33
CA TRP A 37 4.86 14.39 8.00
C TRP A 37 6.32 14.33 7.60
N ASP A 38 7.20 14.11 8.57
CA ASP A 38 8.64 13.94 8.37
C ASP A 38 8.99 12.54 7.85
N VAL A 39 8.50 12.23 6.65
CA VAL A 39 8.79 10.98 5.95
C VAL A 39 9.84 11.24 4.88
N ASP A 40 11.08 10.84 5.16
CA ASP A 40 12.11 10.82 4.13
C ASP A 40 11.78 9.78 3.04
N GLN A 41 11.37 10.30 1.87
CA GLN A 41 11.03 9.50 0.68
C GLN A 41 12.25 9.14 -0.16
N ASN A 42 13.39 9.77 0.09
CA ASN A 42 14.67 9.44 -0.54
C ASN A 42 15.43 8.37 0.24
N ALA A 43 14.97 8.03 1.45
CA ALA A 43 15.52 6.95 2.25
C ALA A 43 15.49 5.63 1.47
N PRO A 44 16.57 4.81 1.51
CA PRO A 44 16.64 3.54 0.81
C PRO A 44 15.57 2.53 1.25
N THR A 45 14.96 2.75 2.42
CA THR A 45 13.89 1.93 2.98
C THR A 45 12.48 2.33 2.53
N PHE A 46 12.32 3.46 1.85
CA PHE A 46 11.00 3.95 1.42
C PHE A 46 10.40 3.10 0.30
N LEU A 47 11.18 2.79 -0.74
CA LEU A 47 10.74 1.88 -1.80
C LEU A 47 10.37 0.49 -1.25
N PRO A 48 11.21 -0.17 -0.41
CA PRO A 48 10.81 -1.40 0.27
C PRO A 48 9.50 -1.29 1.06
N PHE A 49 9.29 -0.19 1.78
CA PHE A 49 8.04 0.06 2.49
C PHE A 49 6.83 0.06 1.53
N LEU A 50 6.89 0.80 0.43
CA LEU A 50 5.82 0.85 -0.57
C LEU A 50 5.54 -0.54 -1.18
N VAL A 51 6.60 -1.29 -1.49
CA VAL A 51 6.48 -2.67 -1.99
C VAL A 51 5.77 -3.55 -0.97
N MET A 52 6.10 -3.43 0.32
CA MET A 52 5.44 -4.21 1.37
C MET A 52 3.96 -3.88 1.52
N LEU A 53 3.53 -2.63 1.30
CA LEU A 53 2.11 -2.28 1.26
C LEU A 53 1.39 -2.96 0.09
N HIS A 54 2.03 -3.04 -1.08
CA HIS A 54 1.49 -3.76 -2.24
C HIS A 54 1.41 -5.26 -1.98
N VAL A 55 2.45 -5.86 -1.39
CA VAL A 55 2.44 -7.27 -0.98
C VAL A 55 1.30 -7.55 -0.01
N GLY A 56 1.08 -6.69 0.98
CA GLY A 56 -0.06 -6.80 1.89
C GLY A 56 -1.41 -6.79 1.16
N THR A 57 -1.57 -5.87 0.20
CA THR A 57 -2.81 -5.77 -0.59
C THR A 57 -3.00 -6.98 -1.51
N ALA A 58 -1.93 -7.44 -2.17
CA ALA A 58 -1.95 -8.64 -3.01
C ALA A 58 -2.31 -9.89 -2.19
N LEU A 59 -1.71 -10.06 -1.01
CA LEU A 59 -2.04 -11.17 -0.11
C LEU A 59 -3.51 -11.11 0.35
N ALA A 60 -4.02 -9.92 0.69
CA ALA A 60 -5.43 -9.76 1.05
C ALA A 60 -6.36 -10.18 -0.10
N LEU A 61 -6.04 -9.81 -1.34
CA LEU A 61 -6.81 -10.19 -2.53
C LEU A 61 -6.71 -11.70 -2.85
N LEU A 62 -5.52 -12.29 -2.72
CA LEU A 62 -5.32 -13.73 -2.88
C LEU A 62 -6.14 -14.53 -1.87
N ILE A 63 -6.16 -14.10 -0.61
CA ILE A 63 -6.94 -14.73 0.46
C ILE A 63 -8.43 -14.51 0.23
N TYR A 64 -8.87 -13.31 -0.13
CA TYR A 64 -10.29 -13.01 -0.34
C TYR A 64 -10.88 -13.81 -1.51
N PHE A 65 -10.18 -13.84 -2.66
CA PHE A 65 -10.60 -14.53 -3.88
C PHE A 65 -10.07 -15.97 -3.97
N TRP A 66 -9.66 -16.59 -2.86
CA TRP A 66 -8.95 -17.89 -2.89
C TRP A 66 -9.72 -19.00 -3.63
N ARG A 67 -11.05 -18.99 -3.54
CA ARG A 67 -11.93 -19.96 -4.22
C ARG A 67 -11.96 -19.73 -5.73
N ASP A 68 -12.01 -18.47 -6.14
CA ASP A 68 -11.99 -18.09 -7.55
C ASP A 68 -10.64 -18.43 -8.18
N TRP A 69 -9.54 -18.16 -7.46
CA TRP A 69 -8.21 -18.61 -7.86
C TRP A 69 -8.12 -20.13 -8.01
N TRP A 70 -8.66 -20.89 -7.05
CA TRP A 70 -8.68 -22.35 -7.16
C TRP A 70 -9.47 -22.81 -8.39
N LEU A 71 -10.66 -22.23 -8.62
CA LEU A 71 -11.50 -22.56 -9.77
C LEU A 71 -10.85 -22.21 -11.11
N LEU A 72 -10.05 -21.14 -11.17
CA LEU A 72 -9.30 -20.76 -12.37
C LEU A 72 -8.09 -21.65 -12.64
N LEU A 73 -7.51 -22.26 -11.60
CA LEU A 73 -6.30 -23.08 -11.69
C LEU A 73 -6.56 -24.58 -11.78
N SER A 74 -7.76 -25.05 -11.42
CA SER A 74 -8.20 -26.46 -11.51
C SER A 74 -8.70 -26.81 -12.90
#